data_AF-A0AAT9F0F2-F1
#
_entry.id   AF-A0AAT9F0F2-F1
#
_cell.length_a   1.000
_cell.length_b   1.000
_cell.length_c   1.000
_cell.angle_alpha   90.00
_cell.angle_beta   90.00
_cell.angle_gamma   90.00
#
_symmetry.space_group_name_H-M   'P 1'
#
loop_
_entity.id
_entity.type
_entity.pdbx_description
1 polymer ?
#
loop_
_entity_poly.entity_id
_entity_poly.type
_entity_poly.pdbx_seq_one_letter_code
_entity_poly.pdbx_strand_id
1 'polypeptide(L)' 'MNKRQIQARLIERGSNFRQFALGAGYEPRTVTQAVSRWAGKKELPRGRLTYKILRDLSVAIGGEVTPGILGNVE' A
#
# COMPACT_ATOMS: atom_id res chain seq x y z
N MET A 1 1.04 -9.24 -0.97
CA MET A 1 0.99 -9.45 0.50
C MET A 1 -0.44 -9.31 1.02
N ASN A 2 -0.77 -9.95 2.16
CA ASN A 2 -2.06 -9.74 2.85
C ASN A 2 -2.01 -8.54 3.81
N LYS A 3 -3.17 -7.96 4.14
CA LYS A 3 -3.31 -6.77 5.01
C LYS A 3 -2.53 -6.86 6.33
N ARG A 4 -2.57 -7.99 7.02
CA ARG A 4 -1.85 -8.20 8.29
C ARG A 4 -0.33 -8.13 8.11
N GLN A 5 0.20 -8.66 7.00
CA GLN A 5 1.64 -8.60 6.71
C GLN A 5 2.09 -7.15 6.43
N ILE A 6 1.27 -6.40 5.70
CA ILE A 6 1.52 -4.97 5.41
C ILE A 6 1.51 -4.17 6.72
N GLN A 7 0.56 -4.45 7.60
CA GLN A 7 0.50 -3.82 8.92
C GLN A 7 1.73 -4.13 9.77
N ALA A 8 2.15 -5.39 9.82
CA ALA A 8 3.38 -5.79 10.53
C ALA A 8 4.60 -5.04 10.01
N ARG A 9 4.78 -4.98 8.67
CA ARG A 9 5.88 -4.25 8.03
C ARG A 9 5.88 -2.76 8.33
N LEU A 10 4.71 -2.13 8.42
CA LEU A 10 4.60 -0.73 8.83
C LEU A 10 5.03 -0.54 10.29
N ILE A 11 4.58 -1.43 11.19
CA ILE A 11 4.93 -1.40 12.61
C ILE A 11 6.43 -1.62 12.82
N GLU A 12 7.04 -2.55 12.09
CA GLU A 12 8.49 -2.78 12.10
C GLU A 12 9.29 -1.53 11.71
N ARG A 13 8.69 -0.63 10.91
CA ARG A 13 9.26 0.67 10.51
C ARG A 13 8.83 1.83 11.41
N GLY A 14 8.21 1.55 12.56
CA GLY A 14 7.73 2.58 13.50
C GLY A 14 6.55 3.39 12.98
N SER A 15 5.79 2.86 12.02
CA SER A 15 4.65 3.53 11.41
C SER A 15 3.39 2.66 11.45
N ASN A 16 2.27 3.21 11.00
CA ASN A 16 1.01 2.49 10.84
C ASN A 16 0.24 3.07 9.65
N PHE A 17 -0.89 2.45 9.26
CA PHE A 17 -1.66 2.92 8.10
C PHE A 17 -2.06 4.40 8.18
N ARG A 18 -2.39 4.89 9.38
CA ARG A 18 -2.75 6.30 9.59
C ARG A 18 -1.53 7.20 9.46
N GLN A 19 -0.41 6.87 10.10
CA GLN A 19 0.83 7.66 9.99
C GLN A 19 1.38 7.69 8.57
N PHE A 20 1.39 6.54 7.88
CA PHE A 20 1.73 6.46 6.47
C PHE A 20 0.80 7.33 5.62
N ALA A 21 -0.51 7.23 5.80
CA ALA A 21 -1.47 8.01 5.03
C ALA A 21 -1.23 9.51 5.20
N LEU A 22 -1.11 9.97 6.45
CA LEU A 22 -0.85 11.39 6.75
C LEU A 22 0.49 11.85 6.19
N GLY A 23 1.55 11.05 6.33
CA GLY A 23 2.88 11.37 5.81
C GLY A 23 2.96 11.42 4.28
N ALA A 24 2.13 10.62 3.59
CA ALA A 24 2.05 10.60 2.13
C ALA A 24 0.96 11.53 1.55
N GLY A 25 0.24 12.28 2.40
CA GLY A 25 -0.82 13.20 1.97
C GLY A 25 -2.13 12.54 1.56
N TYR A 26 -2.39 11.30 2.03
CA TYR A 26 -3.62 10.55 1.78
C TYR A 26 -4.56 10.57 2.98
N GLU A 27 -5.86 10.43 2.70
CA GLU A 27 -6.84 10.19 3.75
C GLU A 27 -6.68 8.75 4.31
N PRO A 28 -6.56 8.56 5.64
CA PRO A 28 -6.36 7.25 6.26
C PRO A 28 -7.42 6.20 5.87
N ARG A 29 -8.67 6.65 5.70
CA ARG A 29 -9.78 5.80 5.28
C ARG A 29 -9.58 5.28 3.85
N THR A 30 -9.12 6.14 2.95
CA THR A 30 -8.84 5.78 1.54
C THR A 30 -7.72 4.76 1.45
N VAL A 31 -6.64 4.94 2.22
CA VAL A 31 -5.55 3.95 2.30
C VAL A 31 -6.05 2.61 2.83
N THR A 32 -6.82 2.63 3.93
CA THR A 32 -7.34 1.40 4.54
C THR A 32 -8.26 0.64 3.58
N GLN A 33 -9.12 1.35 2.84
CA GLN A 33 -9.99 0.77 1.83
C GLN A 33 -9.21 0.21 0.64
N ALA A 34 -8.22 0.95 0.13
CA ALA A 34 -7.35 0.49 -0.94
C ALA A 34 -6.64 -0.81 -0.57
N VAL A 35 -6.00 -0.84 0.61
CA VAL A 35 -5.30 -2.03 1.11
C VAL A 35 -6.26 -3.18 1.34
N SER A 36 -7.42 -2.93 1.97
CA SER A 36 -8.39 -4.01 2.24
C SER A 36 -8.97 -4.61 0.96
N ARG A 37 -9.08 -3.82 -0.12
CA ARG A 37 -9.61 -4.27 -1.42
C ARG A 37 -8.57 -4.99 -2.29
N TRP A 38 -7.31 -4.56 -2.25
CA TRP A 38 -6.27 -4.99 -3.21
C TRP A 38 -5.13 -5.81 -2.62
N ALA A 39 -4.93 -5.80 -1.29
CA ALA A 39 -3.92 -6.64 -0.66
C ALA A 39 -4.18 -8.12 -0.98
N GLY A 40 -3.21 -8.79 -1.60
CA GLY A 40 -3.28 -10.20 -1.96
C GLY A 40 -4.02 -10.51 -3.26
N LYS A 41 -4.59 -9.50 -3.94
CA LYS A 41 -5.10 -9.65 -5.32
C LYS A 41 -3.93 -9.85 -6.27
N LYS A 42 -4.14 -10.61 -7.35
CA LYS A 42 -3.16 -10.79 -8.45
C LYS A 42 -3.29 -9.74 -9.56
N GLU A 43 -4.32 -8.92 -9.50
CA GLU A 43 -4.64 -7.91 -10.49
C GLU A 43 -4.29 -6.51 -9.96
N LEU A 44 -3.94 -5.60 -10.87
CA LEU A 44 -3.63 -4.22 -10.54
C LEU A 44 -4.88 -3.35 -10.41
N PRO A 45 -4.88 -2.34 -9.51
CA PRO A 45 -5.94 -1.36 -9.44
C PRO A 45 -6.05 -0.55 -10.73
N ARG A 46 -7.27 -0.47 -11.29
CA ARG A 46 -7.57 0.37 -12.46
C ARG A 46 -7.67 1.87 -12.15
N GLY A 47 -7.79 2.23 -10.87
CA GLY A 47 -7.92 3.63 -10.43
C GLY A 47 -6.56 4.26 -10.15
N ARG A 48 -6.28 5.44 -10.71
CA ARG A 48 -5.00 6.16 -10.55
C ARG A 48 -4.63 6.42 -9.09
N LEU A 49 -5.58 6.91 -8.29
CA LEU A 49 -5.36 7.19 -6.86
C LEU A 49 -5.01 5.92 -6.09
N THR A 50 -5.80 4.85 -6.27
CA THR A 50 -5.56 3.56 -5.62
C THR A 50 -4.22 2.97 -6.04
N TYR A 51 -3.89 3.03 -7.33
CA TYR A 51 -2.58 2.60 -7.83
C TYR A 51 -1.45 3.35 -7.15
N LYS A 52 -1.53 4.69 -7.09
CA LYS A 52 -0.53 5.52 -6.42
C LYS A 52 -0.37 5.18 -4.94
N ILE A 53 -1.47 5.05 -4.20
CA ILE A 53 -1.46 4.65 -2.79
C ILE A 53 -0.76 3.31 -2.59
N LEU A 54 -1.12 2.29 -3.38
CA LEU A 54 -0.54 0.95 -3.23
C LEU A 54 0.94 0.91 -3.64
N ARG A 55 1.33 1.69 -4.65
CA ARG A 55 2.73 1.83 -5.08
C ARG A 55 3.57 2.49 -3.98
N ASP A 56 3.14 3.66 -3.49
CA ASP A 56 3.83 4.37 -2.41
C ASP A 56 3.93 3.52 -1.15
N LEU A 57 2.85 2.81 -0.81
CA LEU A 57 2.85 1.89 0.32
C LEU A 57 3.82 0.74 0.12
N SER A 58 3.92 0.20 -1.10
CA SER A 58 4.85 -0.88 -1.42
C SER A 58 6.31 -0.45 -1.30
N VAL A 59 6.63 0.78 -1.72
CA VAL A 59 7.94 1.41 -1.50
C VAL A 59 8.17 1.60 0.01
N ALA A 60 7.18 2.12 0.73
CA ALA A 60 7.28 2.41 2.17
C ALA A 60 7.46 1.17 3.05
N ILE A 61 7.00 -0.02 2.62
CA ILE A 61 7.18 -1.29 3.35
C ILE A 61 8.30 -2.18 2.77
N GLY A 62 8.92 -1.75 1.66
CA GLY A 62 9.95 -2.52 0.96
C GLY A 62 9.43 -3.85 0.42
N GLY A 63 8.20 -3.88 -0.09
CA GLY A 63 7.58 -5.09 -0.59
C GLY A 63 6.26 -4.82 -1.31
N GLU A 64 5.93 -5.65 -2.28
CA GLU A 64 4.73 -5.44 -3.10
C GLU A 64 3.44 -5.83 -2.36
N VAL A 65 2.57 -4.83 -2.18
CA VAL A 65 1.21 -5.03 -1.66
C VAL A 65 0.41 -5.91 -2.63
N THR A 66 0.50 -5.58 -3.91
CA THR A 66 -0.08 -6.29 -5.06
C THR A 66 1.06 -6.59 -6.03
N PRO A 67 1.24 -7.83 -6.50
CA PRO A 67 2.32 -8.16 -7.44
C PRO A 67 2.22 -7.30 -8.70
N GLY A 68 3.35 -6.76 -9.15
CA GLY A 68 3.45 -5.89 -10.31
C GLY A 68 3.09 -4.42 -10.03
N ILE A 69 2.76 -4.05 -8.78
CA ILE A 69 2.36 -2.67 -8.45
C ILE A 69 3.51 -1.69 -8.56
N LEU A 70 4.73 -2.14 -8.31
CA LEU A 70 5.91 -1.29 -8.45
C LEU A 70 6.23 -1.01 -9.93
N GLY A 71 5.72 -1.84 -10.84
CA GLY A 71 6.12 -1.86 -12.25
C GLY A 71 7.61 -2.16 -12.40
N ASN A 72 8.06 -2.62 -13.57
CA ASN A 72 9.47 -2.47 -13.90
C ASN A 72 9.72 -0.96 -13.94
N VAL A 73 10.36 -0.42 -12.90
CA VAL A 73 11.08 0.84 -13.02
C VAL A 73 12.32 0.48 -13.82
N GLU A 74 12.20 0.54 -15.14
CA GLU A 74 13.35 0.71 -16.04
C GLU A 74 13.91 2.12 -15.90
#